data_AF-A0A7V2WSC6-F1
#
_entry.id   AF-A0A7V2WSC6-F1
#
_cell.length_a   1.000
_cell.length_b   1.000
_cell.length_c   1.000
_cell.angle_alpha   90.00
_cell.angle_beta   90.00
_cell.angle_gamma   90.00
#
_symmetry.space_group_name_H-M   'P 1'
#
loop_
_entity.id
_entity.type
_entity.pdbx_description
1 polymer ?
#
loop_
_entity_poly.entity_id
_entity_poly.type
_entity_poly.pdbx_seq_one_letter_code
_entity_poly.pdbx_strand_id
1 'polypeptide(L)'
;GLIEKLKVIAQALGGVLGATRPVTDMGLLPRHAQIGQTGQVVSPTLYLGFGVSGAAPHTIGIQGSKVIVAVNKDPEAPIFKLANYGIVGDAKEIIDLLVDRLRDRTGRGEQNV
;
A
#
# COMPACT_ATOMS: atom_id res chain seq x y z
N GLY A 1 12.62 -3.00 9.91
CA GLY A 1 11.26 -2.85 10.48
C GLY A 1 10.22 -2.83 9.38
N LEU A 2 8.93 -2.76 9.71
CA LEU A 2 7.83 -2.82 8.74
C LEU A 2 7.93 -1.77 7.62
N ILE A 3 8.28 -0.52 7.97
CA ILE A 3 8.44 0.57 6.99
C ILE A 3 9.56 0.27 5.99
N GLU A 4 10.67 -0.32 6.40
CA GLU A 4 11.76 -0.69 5.49
C GLU A 4 11.33 -1.78 4.50
N LYS A 5 10.50 -2.74 4.93
CA LYS A 5 9.93 -3.75 4.03
C LYS A 5 9.00 -3.11 2.99
N LEU A 6 8.18 -2.15 3.41
CA LEU A 6 7.35 -1.37 2.49
C LEU A 6 8.18 -0.54 1.51
N LYS A 7 9.31 0.05 1.94
CA LYS A 7 10.23 0.76 1.03
C LYS A 7 10.80 -0.18 -0.03
N VAL A 8 11.18 -1.41 0.32
CA VAL A 8 11.66 -2.41 -0.63
C VAL A 8 10.59 -2.71 -1.68
N ILE A 9 9.34 -2.91 -1.26
CA ILE A 9 8.21 -3.13 -2.19
C ILE A 9 8.04 -1.92 -3.11
N ALA A 10 8.01 -0.70 -2.55
CA ALA A 10 7.85 0.53 -3.31
C ALA A 10 8.96 0.69 -4.36
N GLN A 11 10.22 0.51 -3.98
CA GLN A 11 11.36 0.60 -4.88
C GLN A 11 11.30 -0.44 -6.00
N ALA A 12 11.01 -1.70 -5.68
CA ALA A 12 10.91 -2.78 -6.66
C ALA A 12 9.76 -2.56 -7.68
N LEU A 13 8.76 -1.77 -7.32
CA LEU A 13 7.62 -1.43 -8.18
C LEU A 13 7.73 -0.01 -8.80
N GLY A 14 8.82 0.72 -8.56
CA GLY A 14 8.98 2.10 -9.02
C GLY A 14 7.99 3.10 -8.38
N GLY A 15 7.46 2.77 -7.21
CA GLY A 15 6.50 3.56 -6.46
C GLY A 15 7.09 4.32 -5.28
N VAL A 16 6.21 4.94 -4.48
CA VAL A 16 6.54 5.69 -3.27
C VAL A 16 5.63 5.25 -2.12
N LEU A 17 6.02 5.57 -0.88
CA LEU A 17 5.18 5.32 0.29
C LEU A 17 4.15 6.43 0.48
N GLY A 18 2.91 6.01 0.72
CA GLY A 18 1.84 6.84 1.26
C GLY A 18 1.45 6.39 2.66
N ALA A 19 0.73 7.25 3.38
CA ALA A 19 0.31 7.00 4.75
C ALA A 19 -1.15 7.41 4.98
N THR A 20 -1.86 6.68 5.83
CA THR A 20 -3.12 7.17 6.41
C THR A 20 -2.80 8.22 7.47
N ARG A 21 -3.79 9.05 7.84
CA ARG A 21 -3.62 10.03 8.93
C ARG A 21 -3.10 9.41 10.24
N PRO A 22 -3.65 8.28 10.76
CA PRO A 22 -3.11 7.65 11.97
C PRO A 22 -1.61 7.32 11.89
N VAL A 23 -1.12 6.87 10.72
CA VAL A 23 0.31 6.56 10.53
C VAL A 23 1.17 7.82 10.63
N THR A 24 0.72 8.94 10.05
CA THR A 24 1.44 10.22 10.17
C THR A 24 1.29 10.88 11.55
N ASP A 25 0.15 10.71 12.21
CA ASP A 25 -0.08 11.19 13.58
C ASP A 25 0.86 10.48 14.58
N MET A 26 1.19 9.20 14.34
CA MET A 26 2.18 8.44 15.10
C MET A 26 3.64 8.76 14.73
N GLY A 27 3.88 9.64 13.76
CA GLY A 27 5.24 9.99 13.32
C GLY A 27 5.99 8.89 12.56
N LEU A 28 5.31 7.83 12.12
CA LEU A 28 5.93 6.72 11.38
C LEU A 28 6.32 7.11 9.95
N LEU A 29 5.58 8.06 9.36
CA LEU A 29 5.87 8.69 8.07
C LEU A 29 5.59 10.20 8.17
N PRO A 30 6.29 11.03 7.37
CA PRO A 30 6.13 12.47 7.41
C PRO A 30 4.73 12.91 6.93
N ARG A 31 4.26 14.07 7.40
CA ARG A 31 2.95 14.63 7.04
C ARG A 31 2.69 14.75 5.55
N HIS A 32 3.71 15.04 4.75
CA HIS A 32 3.55 15.15 3.29
C HIS A 32 3.20 13.81 2.62
N ALA A 33 3.46 12.68 3.28
CA ALA A 33 3.05 11.35 2.80
C ALA A 33 1.59 11.02 3.13
N GLN A 34 0.89 11.84 3.91
CA GLN A 34 -0.50 11.61 4.28
C GLN A 34 -1.39 11.70 3.03
N ILE A 35 -2.20 10.67 2.79
CA ILE A 35 -3.18 10.60 1.71
C ILE A 35 -4.59 10.79 2.29
N GLY A 36 -5.44 11.52 1.58
CA GLY A 36 -6.85 11.70 1.93
C GLY A 36 -7.34 13.15 1.81
N GLN A 37 -8.55 13.40 2.30
CA GLN A 37 -9.27 14.67 2.25
C GLN A 37 -8.47 15.88 2.77
N THR A 38 -7.60 15.66 3.75
CA THR A 38 -6.74 16.70 4.37
C THR A 38 -5.25 16.49 4.06
N GLY A 39 -4.93 15.59 3.13
CA GLY A 39 -3.58 15.29 2.69
C GLY A 39 -3.46 15.36 1.17
N GLN A 40 -2.61 14.53 0.60
CA GLN A 40 -2.45 14.39 -0.84
C GLN A 40 -3.62 13.62 -1.44
N VAL A 41 -4.05 14.04 -2.64
CA VAL A 41 -4.91 13.27 -3.53
C VAL A 41 -4.02 12.74 -4.65
N VAL A 42 -4.04 11.42 -4.87
CA VAL A 42 -3.15 10.72 -5.80
C VAL A 42 -3.94 9.85 -6.76
N SER A 43 -3.39 9.65 -7.96
CA SER A 43 -3.98 8.81 -9.01
C SER A 43 -2.95 7.86 -9.62
N PRO A 44 -2.35 6.94 -8.84
CA PRO A 44 -1.37 6.00 -9.35
C PRO A 44 -2.00 4.96 -10.29
N THR A 45 -1.17 4.32 -11.12
CA THR A 45 -1.60 3.15 -11.89
C THR A 45 -1.90 1.94 -10.98
N LEU A 46 -1.22 1.84 -9.84
CA LEU A 46 -1.40 0.82 -8.81
C LEU A 46 -1.32 1.43 -7.42
N TYR A 47 -2.35 1.20 -6.60
CA TYR A 47 -2.37 1.48 -5.17
C TYR A 47 -2.39 0.16 -4.39
N LEU A 48 -1.49 0.04 -3.40
CA LEU A 48 -1.44 -1.09 -2.47
C LEU A 48 -1.79 -0.62 -1.06
N GLY A 49 -2.93 -1.07 -0.53
CA GLY A 49 -3.40 -0.74 0.81
C GLY A 49 -3.16 -1.89 1.79
N PHE A 50 -2.11 -1.79 2.61
CA PHE A 50 -1.81 -2.76 3.66
C PHE A 50 -2.41 -2.32 5.01
N GLY A 51 -3.42 -3.02 5.51
CA GLY A 51 -4.09 -2.70 6.78
C GLY A 51 -4.93 -1.42 6.75
N VAL A 52 -5.35 -0.96 5.56
CA VAL A 52 -6.17 0.24 5.39
C VAL A 52 -7.64 -0.13 5.56
N SER A 53 -8.37 0.56 6.45
CA SER A 53 -9.80 0.27 6.71
C SER A 53 -10.72 0.76 5.58
N GLY A 54 -10.34 1.82 4.87
CA GLY A 54 -11.16 2.42 3.82
C GLY A 54 -12.14 3.50 4.31
N ALA A 55 -11.82 4.16 5.44
CA ALA A 55 -12.58 5.32 5.88
C ALA A 55 -12.62 6.42 4.80
N ALA A 56 -13.78 7.06 4.63
CA ALA A 56 -14.04 8.06 3.57
C ALA A 56 -12.95 9.16 3.48
N PRO A 57 -12.45 9.73 4.61
CA PRO A 57 -11.38 10.71 4.53
C PRO A 57 -10.11 10.20 3.86
N HIS A 58 -9.80 8.90 3.92
CA HIS A 58 -8.65 8.32 3.21
C HIS A 58 -8.98 8.02 1.75
N THR A 59 -10.15 7.39 1.49
CA THR A 59 -10.48 6.87 0.15
C THR A 59 -10.70 7.96 -0.90
N ILE A 60 -11.14 9.16 -0.50
CA ILE A 60 -11.18 10.35 -1.36
C ILE A 60 -9.81 10.62 -2.01
N GLY A 61 -8.72 10.36 -1.28
CA GLY A 61 -7.36 10.59 -1.76
C GLY A 61 -6.83 9.56 -2.74
N ILE A 62 -7.50 8.42 -2.93
CA ILE A 62 -7.02 7.32 -3.79
C ILE A 62 -8.03 6.88 -4.86
N GLN A 63 -9.25 7.43 -4.86
CA GLN A 63 -10.32 7.01 -5.76
C GLN A 63 -9.98 7.15 -7.26
N GLY A 64 -8.99 7.98 -7.60
CA GLY A 64 -8.48 8.12 -8.97
C GLY A 64 -7.46 7.04 -9.38
N SER A 65 -7.13 6.09 -8.51
CA SER A 65 -6.19 5.02 -8.81
C SER A 65 -6.77 4.05 -9.84
N LYS A 66 -5.97 3.65 -10.84
CA LYS A 66 -6.43 2.71 -11.88
C LYS A 66 -6.67 1.31 -11.34
N VAL A 67 -5.79 0.84 -10.45
CA VAL A 67 -5.90 -0.46 -9.77
C VAL A 67 -5.67 -0.27 -8.28
N ILE A 68 -6.57 -0.79 -7.46
CA ILE A 68 -6.52 -0.78 -5.99
C ILE A 68 -6.47 -2.23 -5.52
N VAL A 69 -5.38 -2.59 -4.84
CA VAL A 69 -5.23 -3.87 -4.14
C VAL A 69 -5.28 -3.58 -2.63
N ALA A 70 -6.14 -4.29 -1.91
CA ALA A 70 -6.29 -4.11 -0.47
C ALA A 70 -5.98 -5.41 0.28
N VAL A 71 -5.27 -5.28 1.40
CA VAL A 71 -5.00 -6.35 2.36
C VAL A 71 -5.56 -5.90 3.70
N ASN A 72 -6.51 -6.65 4.24
CA ASN A 72 -7.07 -6.36 5.57
C ASN A 72 -7.46 -7.67 6.26
N LYS A 73 -7.34 -7.74 7.59
CA LYS A 73 -7.79 -8.90 8.36
C LYS A 73 -9.31 -8.98 8.47
N ASP A 74 -9.96 -7.83 8.48
CA ASP A 74 -11.40 -7.72 8.57
C ASP A 74 -12.01 -7.88 7.17
N PRO A 75 -12.72 -9.00 6.87
CA PRO A 75 -13.35 -9.22 5.57
C PRO A 75 -14.42 -8.17 5.23
N GLU A 76 -14.96 -7.47 6.24
CA GLU A 76 -15.99 -6.44 6.08
C GLU A 76 -15.40 -5.03 5.98
N ALA A 77 -14.08 -4.90 5.92
CA ALA A 77 -13.41 -3.61 5.84
C ALA A 77 -13.91 -2.80 4.62
N PRO A 78 -14.37 -1.54 4.81
CA PRO A 78 -14.89 -0.70 3.73
C PRO A 78 -13.98 -0.55 2.50
N ILE A 79 -12.66 -0.68 2.65
CA ILE A 79 -11.70 -0.62 1.54
C ILE A 79 -12.01 -1.64 0.45
N PHE A 80 -12.58 -2.80 0.77
CA PHE A 80 -12.89 -3.83 -0.20
C PHE A 80 -14.00 -3.44 -1.16
N LYS A 81 -14.84 -2.46 -0.82
CA LYS A 81 -15.84 -1.89 -1.74
C LYS A 81 -15.21 -1.07 -2.87
N LEU A 82 -13.99 -0.59 -2.67
CA LEU A 82 -13.23 0.20 -3.63
C LEU A 82 -12.13 -0.61 -4.34
N ALA A 83 -11.68 -1.72 -3.73
CA ALA A 83 -10.59 -2.52 -4.25
C ALA A 83 -10.98 -3.31 -5.50
N ASN A 84 -10.08 -3.33 -6.49
CA ASN A 84 -10.17 -4.26 -7.62
C ASN A 84 -9.78 -5.68 -7.18
N TYR A 85 -8.84 -5.79 -6.25
CA TYR A 85 -8.39 -7.05 -5.69
C TYR A 85 -8.30 -6.95 -4.16
N GLY A 86 -8.90 -7.91 -3.45
CA GLY A 86 -8.90 -7.97 -1.99
C GLY A 86 -8.24 -9.24 -1.48
N ILE A 87 -7.42 -9.11 -0.44
CA ILE A 87 -6.85 -10.23 0.32
C ILE A 87 -7.30 -10.08 1.77
N VAL A 88 -8.03 -11.08 2.27
CA VAL A 88 -8.37 -11.17 3.68
C VAL A 88 -7.23 -11.88 4.41
N GLY A 89 -6.49 -11.17 5.26
CA GLY A 89 -5.31 -11.73 5.94
C GLY A 89 -4.46 -10.69 6.70
N ASP A 90 -3.41 -11.17 7.37
CA ASP A 90 -2.47 -10.31 8.09
C ASP A 90 -1.59 -9.52 7.11
N ALA A 91 -1.65 -8.19 7.21
CA ALA A 91 -0.89 -7.31 6.34
C ALA A 91 0.64 -7.51 6.43
N LYS A 92 1.19 -7.83 7.61
CA LYS A 92 2.62 -8.06 7.81
C LYS A 92 3.05 -9.36 7.14
N GLU A 93 2.26 -10.42 7.27
CA GLU A 93 2.54 -11.71 6.59
C GLU A 93 2.56 -11.53 5.07
N ILE A 94 1.57 -10.82 4.53
CA ILE A 94 1.51 -10.54 3.08
C ILE A 94 2.66 -9.65 2.62
N ILE A 95 3.04 -8.63 3.41
CA ILE A 95 4.21 -7.80 3.13
C ILE A 95 5.48 -8.64 3.07
N ASP A 96 5.66 -9.57 4.01
CA ASP A 96 6.84 -10.43 4.10
C ASP A 96 6.95 -11.34 2.87
N LEU A 97 5.85 -12.02 2.51
CA LEU A 97 5.76 -12.85 1.31
C LEU A 97 6.04 -12.05 0.03
N LEU A 98 5.53 -10.82 -0.05
CA LEU A 98 5.73 -9.96 -1.23
C LEU A 98 7.18 -9.50 -1.34
N VAL A 99 7.83 -9.13 -0.23
CA VAL A 99 9.25 -8.78 -0.22
C VAL A 99 10.11 -9.93 -0.70
N ASP A 100 9.89 -11.13 -0.17
CA ASP A 100 10.67 -12.32 -0.55
C ASP A 100 10.50 -12.60 -2.05
N ARG A 101 9.26 -12.54 -2.55
CA ARG A 101 8.98 -12.77 -3.98
C ARG A 101 9.59 -11.71 -4.90
N LEU A 102 9.65 -10.44 -4.47
CA LEU A 102 10.24 -9.37 -5.27
C LEU A 102 11.77 -9.47 -5.32
N ARG A 103 12.41 -9.88 -4.22
CA ARG A 103 13.86 -10.14 -4.17
C ARG A 103 14.26 -11.29 -5.09
N ASP A 104 13.48 -12.36 -5.10
CA ASP A 104 13.70 -13.51 -5.99
C ASP A 104 13.59 -13.10 -7.48
N ARG A 105 12.69 -12.17 -7.80
CA ARG A 105 12.54 -11.65 -9.16
C ARG A 105 13.69 -10.74 -9.58
N THR A 106 14.18 -9.88 -8.70
CA THR A 106 15.33 -9.03 -9.01
C THR A 106 16.60 -9.84 -9.32
N GLY A 107 16.78 -11.02 -8.72
CA GLY A 107 17.88 -11.93 -9.06
C GLY A 107 17.71 -12.70 -10.38
N ARG A 108 16.49 -12.77 -10.94
CA ARG A 108 16.18 -13.47 -12.21
C ARG A 108 16.16 -12.53 -13.42
N GLY A 109 15.99 -11.23 -13.21
CA GLY A 109 15.98 -10.21 -14.27
C GLY A 109 17.36 -9.95 -14.89
N GLU A 110 18.44 -10.13 -14.13
CA GLU A 110 19.82 -9.94 -14.61
C GLU A 110 20.37 -11.12 -15.43
N GLN A 111 19.70 -12.28 -15.43
CA GLN A 111 20.12 -13.47 -16.19
C GLN A 111 19.45 -13.59 -17.56
N ASN A 112 18.64 -12.61 -17.96
CA ASN A 112 17.92 -12.61 -19.25
C ASN A 112 18.05 -11.26 -19.98
N VAL A 113 19.23 -10.66 -19.96
CA VAL A 113 19.63 -9.55 -20.85
C VAL A 113 20.98 -9.87 -21.47
#